data_AF-A0A8S3H632-F1
#
_entry.id   AF-A0A8S3H632-F1
#
_cell.length_a   1.000
_cell.length_b   1.000
_cell.length_c   1.000
_cell.angle_alpha   90.00
_cell.angle_beta   90.00
_cell.angle_gamma   90.00
#
_symmetry.space_group_name_H-M   'P 1'
#
loop_
_entity.id
_entity.type
_entity.pdbx_description
1 polymer ?
#
loop_
_entity_poly.entity_id
_entity_poly.type
_entity_poly.pdbx_seq_one_letter_code
_entity_poly.pdbx_strand_id
1 'polypeptide(L)' 'ASIYIQDWPRFPYRGILLDTARHFLPVPIIKQHLDAMASNKFNVLHWHITDDQSWPFVSETFPQLTEKVQHDSHSDCIL' A
#
# COMPACT_ATOMS: atom_id res chain seq x y z
N ALA A 1 7.25 -37.55 16.87
CA ALA A 1 7.01 -36.75 18.10
C ALA A 1 5.88 -35.78 17.82
N SER A 2 4.94 -35.60 18.75
CA SER A 2 3.85 -34.63 18.61
C SER A 2 4.33 -33.25 19.08
N ILE A 3 3.96 -32.19 18.36
CA ILE A 3 4.25 -30.79 18.72
C ILE A 3 2.93 -30.11 19.08
N TYR A 4 2.89 -29.40 20.21
CA TYR A 4 1.78 -28.58 20.66
C TYR A 4 2.18 -27.10 20.60
N ILE A 5 1.36 -26.26 19.96
CA ILE A 5 1.61 -24.82 19.79
C ILE A 5 0.40 -24.04 20.30
N GLN A 6 0.66 -23.08 21.19
CA GLN A 6 -0.30 -22.08 21.65
C GLN A 6 0.28 -20.69 21.33
N ASP A 7 -0.40 -19.92 20.47
CA ASP A 7 0.12 -18.66 19.92
C ASP A 7 -0.99 -17.59 19.92
N TRP A 8 -0.63 -16.34 20.24
CA TRP A 8 -1.53 -15.18 20.21
C TRP A 8 -0.72 -13.88 20.06
N PRO A 9 -1.30 -12.83 19.43
CA PRO A 9 -0.58 -11.58 19.21
C PRO A 9 -0.42 -10.78 20.51
N ARG A 10 0.82 -10.34 20.80
CA ARG A 10 1.09 -9.37 21.88
C ARG A 10 0.43 -8.01 21.63
N PHE A 11 0.41 -7.57 20.38
CA PHE A 11 -0.16 -6.28 19.97
C PHE A 11 -1.24 -6.50 18.89
N PRO A 12 -2.43 -5.89 19.04
CA PRO A 12 -3.50 -6.03 18.06
C PRO A 12 -3.18 -5.31 16.74
N TYR A 13 -2.40 -4.23 16.79
CA TYR A 13 -1.95 -3.47 15.62
C TYR A 13 -0.54 -3.90 15.21
N ARG A 14 -0.42 -4.54 14.04
CA ARG A 14 0.86 -4.99 13.46
C ARG A 14 0.90 -4.48 12.03
N GLY A 15 1.51 -3.31 11.87
CA GLY A 15 1.47 -2.58 10.61
C GLY A 15 2.80 -2.49 9.88
N ILE A 16 2.72 -2.32 8.56
CA ILE A 16 3.82 -1.90 7.68
C ILE A 16 3.41 -0.62 6.97
N LEU A 17 4.35 0.30 6.78
CA LEU A 17 4.15 1.50 5.96
C LEU A 17 4.68 1.25 4.54
N LEU A 18 3.85 1.54 3.55
CA LEU A 18 4.22 1.50 2.13
C LEU A 18 4.08 2.90 1.52
N ASP A 19 5.18 3.45 1.02
CA ASP A 19 5.21 4.77 0.36
C ASP A 19 5.26 4.57 -1.15
N THR A 20 4.10 4.74 -1.79
CA THR A 20 3.97 4.75 -3.25
C THR A 20 3.94 6.17 -3.82
N ALA A 21 3.93 7.18 -2.94
CA ALA A 21 3.82 8.56 -3.35
C ALA A 21 5.17 9.13 -3.84
N ARG A 22 6.27 8.70 -3.24
CA ARG A 22 7.61 9.14 -3.66
C ARG A 22 8.15 8.34 -4.84
N HIS A 23 7.82 7.06 -4.91
CA HIS A 23 8.21 6.15 -5.98
C HIS A 23 7.04 5.24 -6.32
N PHE A 24 6.68 5.16 -7.59
CA PHE A 24 5.61 4.27 -8.03
C PHE A 24 5.97 2.80 -7.80
N LEU A 25 5.01 2.04 -7.25
CA LEU A 25 5.08 0.59 -7.16
C LEU A 25 3.94 0.00 -7.99
N PRO A 26 4.24 -0.87 -8.98
CA PRO A 26 3.19 -1.56 -9.72
C PRO A 26 2.27 -2.37 -8.80
N VAL A 27 0.98 -2.40 -9.11
CA VAL A 27 -0.03 -3.16 -8.34
C VAL A 27 0.38 -4.62 -8.03
N PRO A 28 1.01 -5.38 -8.95
CA PRO A 28 1.50 -6.72 -8.64
C PRO A 28 2.50 -6.76 -7.47
N ILE A 29 3.37 -5.76 -7.35
CA ILE A 29 4.35 -5.65 -6.27
C ILE A 29 3.65 -5.34 -4.94
N ILE A 30 2.64 -4.48 -4.95
CA ILE A 30 1.83 -4.17 -3.76
C ILE A 30 1.11 -5.44 -3.27
N LYS A 31 0.56 -6.25 -4.18
CA LYS A 31 -0.06 -7.54 -3.86
C LYS A 31 0.95 -8.52 -3.23
N GLN A 32 2.17 -8.61 -3.77
CA GLN A 32 3.23 -9.43 -3.17
C GLN A 32 3.57 -8.99 -1.74
N HIS A 33 3.54 -7.68 -1.45
CA HIS A 33 3.74 -7.18 -0.08
C HIS A 33 2.60 -7.61 0.85
N LEU A 34 1.36 -7.59 0.38
CA LEU A 34 0.20 -8.09 1.14
C LEU A 34 0.31 -9.59 1.45
N ASP A 35 0.77 -10.40 0.49
CA ASP A 35 1.00 -11.84 0.69
C ASP A 35 2.10 -12.08 1.75
N ALA A 36 3.18 -11.29 1.71
CA ALA A 36 4.23 -11.34 2.71
C ALA A 36 3.74 -10.90 4.10
N MET A 37 2.90 -9.87 4.18
CA MET A 37 2.27 -9.42 5.43
C MET A 37 1.41 -10.53 6.04
N ALA A 38 0.56 -11.17 5.24
CA ALA A 38 -0.31 -12.26 5.67
C ALA A 38 0.51 -13.46 6.20
N SER A 39 1.57 -13.85 5.47
CA SER A 39 2.48 -14.93 5.87
C SER A 39 3.16 -14.67 7.22
N ASN A 40 3.36 -13.40 7.58
CA ASN A 40 3.98 -12.98 8.83
C ASN A 40 2.99 -12.47 9.88
N LYS A 41 1.67 -12.69 9.68
CA LYS A 41 0.59 -12.28 10.59
C LYS A 41 0.48 -10.76 10.83
N PHE A 42 1.00 -9.92 9.93
CA PHE A 42 0.70 -8.48 9.92
C PHE A 42 -0.75 -8.25 9.46
N ASN A 43 -1.39 -7.22 10.00
CA ASN A 43 -2.82 -6.99 9.80
C ASN A 43 -3.20 -5.55 9.44
N VAL A 44 -2.24 -4.63 9.35
CA VAL A 44 -2.51 -3.25 8.95
C VAL A 44 -1.53 -2.80 7.88
N LEU A 45 -2.06 -2.32 6.76
CA LEU A 45 -1.26 -1.61 5.75
C LEU A 45 -1.45 -0.12 5.96
N HIS A 46 -0.38 0.57 6.37
CA HIS A 46 -0.34 2.02 6.35
C HIS A 46 0.13 2.46 4.97
N TRP A 47 -0.80 2.83 4.11
CA TRP A 47 -0.50 3.19 2.73
C TRP A 47 -0.30 4.70 2.61
N HIS A 48 0.95 5.13 2.49
CA HIS A 48 1.32 6.50 2.16
C HIS A 48 1.21 6.67 0.64
N ILE A 49 -0.01 6.92 0.18
CA ILE A 49 -0.37 6.97 -1.24
C ILE A 49 -0.22 8.37 -1.87
N THR A 50 -0.15 9.44 -1.07
CA THR A 50 -0.06 10.83 -1.53
C THR A 50 1.07 11.60 -0.84
N ASP A 51 1.77 12.48 -1.58
CA ASP A 51 2.82 13.38 -1.07
C ASP A 51 2.91 14.62 -1.99
N ASP A 52 3.81 15.56 -1.71
CA ASP A 52 3.98 16.79 -2.52
C ASP A 52 4.31 16.49 -3.99
N GLN A 53 4.92 15.33 -4.23
CA GLN A 53 5.45 14.89 -5.52
C GLN A 53 4.45 14.10 -6.34
N SER A 54 3.40 13.53 -5.72
CA SER A 54 2.39 12.75 -6.46
C SER A 54 1.05 12.61 -5.73
N TRP A 55 -0.01 12.55 -6.54
CA TRP A 55 -1.38 12.32 -6.07
C TRP A 55 -2.09 11.26 -6.95
N PRO A 56 -1.78 9.97 -6.78
CA PRO A 56 -2.34 8.89 -7.58
C PRO A 56 -3.78 8.51 -7.16
N PHE A 57 -4.23 8.90 -5.97
CA PHE A 57 -5.59 8.61 -5.51
C PHE A 57 -6.62 9.49 -6.24
N VAL A 58 -7.47 8.87 -7.04
CA VAL A 58 -8.57 9.56 -7.74
C VAL A 58 -9.72 9.79 -6.76
N SER A 59 -9.93 11.05 -6.37
CA SER A 59 -11.07 11.44 -5.56
C SER A 59 -12.30 11.72 -6.43
N GLU A 60 -13.42 11.07 -6.14
CA GLU A 60 -14.70 11.34 -6.80
C GLU A 60 -15.20 12.76 -6.54
N THR A 61 -14.95 13.29 -5.33
CA THR A 61 -15.40 14.63 -4.92
C THR A 61 -14.49 15.73 -5.43
N PHE A 62 -13.19 15.45 -5.57
CA PHE A 62 -12.19 16.41 -6.05
C PHE A 62 -11.36 15.83 -7.21
N PRO A 63 -11.94 15.65 -8.41
CA PRO A 63 -11.24 15.06 -9.55
C PRO A 63 -10.00 15.86 -9.98
N GLN A 64 -9.97 17.18 -9.73
CA GLN A 64 -8.87 18.06 -10.12
C GLN A 64 -7.54 17.74 -9.40
N LEU A 65 -7.58 16.96 -8.32
CA LEU A 65 -6.38 16.56 -7.57
C LEU A 65 -5.47 15.62 -8.39
N THR A 66 -6.04 14.84 -9.30
CA THR A 66 -5.29 13.87 -10.13
C THR A 66 -5.18 14.29 -11.59
N GLU A 67 -6.02 15.24 -12.04
CA GLU A 67 -6.14 15.67 -13.44
C GLU A 67 -4.81 16.16 -14.03
N LYS A 68 -3.96 16.82 -13.25
CA LYS A 68 -2.64 17.29 -13.72
C LYS A 68 -1.57 16.18 -13.81
N VAL A 69 -1.70 15.13 -13.02
CA VAL A 69 -0.75 13.99 -13.00
C VAL A 69 -0.98 13.08 -14.22
N GLN A 70 -2.21 13.03 -14.73
CA GLN A 70 -2.59 12.25 -15.92
C GLN A 70 -1.94 12.73 -17.23
N HIS A 71 -1.45 13.97 -17.30
CA HIS A 71 -0.95 14.58 -18.53
C HIS A 71 0.56 14.42 -18.77
N ASP A 72 1.32 13.99 -17.76
CA ASP A 72 2.70 13.55 -17.99
C ASP A 72 2.67 12.13 -18.56
N SER A 73 3.49 11.88 -19.59
CA SER A 73 3.52 10.71 -20.48
C SER A 73 3.82 9.35 -19.82
N HIS A 74 3.73 9.26 -18.49
CA HIS A 74 3.79 8.03 -17.71
C HIS A 74 2.41 7.68 -17.17
N SER A 75 1.53 7.22 -18.06
CA SER A 75 0.23 6.63 -17.74
C SER A 75 0.31 5.44 -16.77
N ASP A 76 1.51 4.93 -16.52
CA ASP A 76 1.81 3.85 -15.57
C ASP A 76 1.89 4.34 -14.11
N CYS A 77 1.89 5.65 -13.84
CA CYS A 77 1.97 6.19 -12.47
C CYS A 77 0.61 6.27 -11.75
N ILE A 78 -0.46 5.76 -12.36
CA ILE A 78 -1.81 5.74 -11.80
C ILE A 78 -2.14 4.30 -11.44
N LEU A 79 -2.50 4.08 -10.17
CA LEU A 79 -2.85 2.76 -9.62
C LEU A 79 -4.19 2.26 -10.13
#